data_AF-A0A1F7JJB3-F1
#
_entry.id   AF-A0A1F7JJB3-F1
#
_cell.length_a   1.000
_cell.length_b   1.000
_cell.length_c   1.000
_cell.angle_alpha   90.00
_cell.angle_beta   90.00
_cell.angle_gamma   90.00
#
_symmetry.space_group_name_H-M   'P 1'
#
loop_
_entity.id
_entity.type
_entity.pdbx_description
1 polymer ?
#
loop_
_entity_poly.entity_id
_entity_poly.type
_entity_poly.pdbx_seq_one_letter_code
_entity_poly.pdbx_strand_id
1 'polypeptide(L)'
;MGGGVPLTRFMHSPYTESGQAALIVVLASVVILTLGIGAVARSTVDIRLSAQTHEAAAAFAAAEAGIESGLLNKTSGTWQLTPTPPGIASAIYTVTGLPDLSSYDLGSVRRGDAKTVWLINDVASPFTSTHYVGDVTVEWDPDTAEMEAITYYISGSEVMVSRTVIDSGDQITFNSGDSPIDDQWIALRLKPIMEDMTNITISDYNGSFPVQGYRVESNGYTSSGINRRIVVHKWHDDVPGIFDFTIMGNSRLIKS
;
A
#
# COMPACT_ATOMS: atom_id res chain seq x y z
N MET A 1 -10.64 112.77 28.83
CA MET A 1 -10.83 112.42 27.40
C MET A 1 -10.08 111.13 27.12
N GLY A 2 -10.76 110.14 26.52
CA GLY A 2 -10.20 108.89 25.96
C GLY A 2 -9.98 107.78 27.00
N GLY A 3 -10.60 106.59 26.97
CA GLY A 3 -11.44 105.94 25.95
C GLY A 3 -10.78 104.63 25.45
N GLY A 4 -11.40 103.48 25.75
CA GLY A 4 -11.13 102.15 25.15
C GLY A 4 -9.92 101.41 25.76
N VAL A 5 -9.92 100.10 26.02
CA VAL A 5 -10.65 98.95 25.44
C VAL A 5 -10.69 97.82 26.48
N PRO A 6 -11.79 97.05 26.63
CA PRO A 6 -11.78 95.85 27.46
C PRO A 6 -11.18 94.68 26.66
N LEU A 7 -10.11 94.08 27.17
CA LEU A 7 -9.57 92.83 26.63
C LEU A 7 -10.53 91.69 27.02
N THR A 8 -11.24 91.17 26.02
CA THR A 8 -12.03 89.95 26.09
C THR A 8 -11.12 88.78 26.48
N ARG A 9 -11.24 88.36 27.74
CA ARG A 9 -10.61 87.16 28.29
C ARG A 9 -11.20 85.95 27.59
N PHE A 10 -10.42 85.30 26.73
CA PHE A 10 -10.76 83.99 26.18
C PHE A 10 -10.97 83.00 27.32
N MET A 11 -12.21 82.56 27.46
CA MET A 11 -12.65 81.55 28.41
C MET A 11 -12.13 80.21 27.91
N HIS A 12 -10.93 79.80 28.35
CA HIS A 12 -10.51 78.41 28.25
C HIS A 12 -11.39 77.63 29.22
N SER A 13 -12.38 76.92 28.68
CA SER A 13 -13.14 75.93 29.45
C SER A 13 -12.14 74.87 29.93
N PRO A 14 -11.87 74.75 31.24
CA PRO A 14 -11.15 73.59 31.72
C PRO A 14 -12.12 72.43 31.57
N TYR A 15 -11.95 71.64 30.50
CA TYR A 15 -12.61 70.36 30.40
C TYR A 15 -12.27 69.59 31.68
N THR A 16 -13.31 69.09 32.35
CA THR A 16 -13.18 68.32 33.58
C THR A 16 -12.43 67.02 33.30
N GLU A 17 -11.10 67.04 33.47
CA GLU A 17 -10.18 65.94 33.15
C GLU A 17 -10.38 64.67 34.00
N SER A 18 -11.17 64.74 35.09
CA SER A 18 -11.40 63.61 35.99
C SER A 18 -12.24 62.48 35.38
N GLY A 19 -13.08 62.76 34.37
CA GLY A 19 -13.84 61.73 33.64
C GLY A 19 -13.04 61.04 32.52
N GLN A 20 -12.13 61.78 31.88
CA GLN A 20 -11.29 61.25 30.80
C GLN A 20 -10.17 60.34 31.33
N ALA A 21 -9.57 60.69 32.48
CA ALA A 21 -8.55 59.86 33.11
C ALA A 21 -9.08 58.46 33.49
N ALA A 22 -10.28 58.38 34.05
CA ALA A 22 -10.91 57.10 34.39
C ALA A 22 -11.16 56.23 33.14
N LEU A 23 -11.60 56.86 32.05
CA LEU A 23 -11.88 56.16 30.79
C LEU A 23 -10.59 55.64 30.12
N ILE A 24 -9.49 56.40 30.19
CA ILE A 24 -8.18 55.97 29.70
C ILE A 24 -7.65 54.77 30.49
N VAL A 25 -7.82 54.76 31.81
CA VAL A 25 -7.38 53.64 32.66
C VAL A 25 -8.19 52.37 32.36
N VAL A 26 -9.51 52.50 32.18
CA VAL A 26 -10.38 51.38 31.79
C VAL A 26 -10.04 50.88 30.38
N LEU A 27 -9.81 51.79 29.43
CA LEU A 27 -9.39 51.41 28.10
C LEU A 27 -8.05 50.66 28.12
N ALA A 28 -7.07 51.18 28.85
CA ALA A 28 -5.75 50.57 28.99
C ALA A 28 -5.81 49.19 29.66
N SER A 29 -6.64 49.02 30.68
CA SER A 29 -6.81 47.72 31.36
C SER A 29 -7.47 46.68 30.44
N VAL A 30 -8.47 47.08 29.67
CA VAL A 30 -9.12 46.21 28.68
C VAL A 30 -8.13 45.76 27.60
N VAL A 31 -7.31 46.67 27.09
CA VAL A 31 -6.29 46.35 26.08
C VAL A 31 -5.28 45.34 26.63
N ILE A 32 -4.74 45.56 27.84
CA ILE A 32 -3.78 44.64 28.46
C ILE A 32 -4.39 43.25 28.69
N LEU A 33 -5.65 43.19 29.17
CA LEU A 33 -6.35 41.93 29.37
C LEU A 33 -6.58 41.17 28.05
N THR A 34 -6.98 41.88 27.00
CA THR A 34 -7.22 41.30 25.68
C THR A 34 -5.94 40.70 25.10
N LEU A 35 -4.81 41.41 25.24
CA LEU A 35 -3.50 40.92 24.82
C LEU A 35 -3.05 39.70 25.65
N GLY A 36 -3.26 39.73 26.97
CA GLY A 36 -2.92 38.63 27.87
C GLY A 36 -3.70 37.35 27.55
N ILE A 37 -5.02 37.45 27.33
CA ILE A 37 -5.88 36.32 26.95
C ILE A 37 -5.46 35.77 25.58
N GLY A 38 -5.18 36.64 24.61
CA GLY A 38 -4.74 36.22 23.27
C GLY A 38 -3.44 35.40 23.29
N ALA A 39 -2.46 35.81 24.11
CA ALA A 39 -1.20 35.08 24.24
C ALA A 39 -1.37 33.69 24.89
N VAL A 40 -2.18 33.60 25.95
CA VAL A 40 -2.48 32.32 26.62
C VAL A 40 -3.26 31.38 25.70
N ALA A 41 -4.27 31.89 24.99
CA ALA A 41 -5.06 31.10 24.05
C ALA A 41 -4.20 30.54 22.90
N ARG A 42 -3.22 31.31 22.40
CA ARG A 42 -2.30 30.82 21.37
C ARG A 42 -1.39 29.71 21.91
N SER A 43 -0.85 29.84 23.11
CA SER A 43 -0.01 28.82 23.75
C SER A 43 -0.73 27.49 23.93
N THR A 44 -1.98 27.50 24.38
CA THR A 44 -2.76 26.26 24.55
C THR A 44 -3.10 25.59 23.21
N VAL A 45 -3.35 26.39 22.17
CA VAL A 45 -3.54 25.89 20.80
C VAL A 45 -2.25 25.24 20.27
N ASP A 46 -1.09 25.90 20.45
CA ASP A 46 0.19 25.39 19.98
C ASP A 46 0.57 24.07 20.69
N ILE A 47 0.36 23.97 22.01
CA ILE A 47 0.58 22.73 22.77
C ILE A 47 -0.34 21.61 22.28
N ARG A 48 -1.63 21.90 22.08
CA ARG A 48 -2.60 20.91 21.60
C ARG A 48 -2.23 20.42 20.20
N LEU A 49 -1.83 21.33 19.32
CA LEU A 49 -1.37 20.98 17.98
C LEU A 49 -0.09 20.12 18.03
N SER A 50 0.85 20.47 18.91
CA SER A 50 2.07 19.68 19.12
C SER A 50 1.78 18.28 19.66
N ALA A 51 0.84 18.14 20.59
CA ALA A 51 0.43 16.83 21.11
C ALA A 51 -0.23 15.97 20.01
N GLN A 52 -1.15 16.57 19.26
CA GLN A 52 -1.86 15.88 18.17
C GLN A 52 -0.91 15.43 17.05
N THR A 53 0.11 16.23 16.72
CA THR A 53 1.12 15.84 15.71
C THR A 53 2.01 14.71 16.21
N HIS A 54 2.42 14.73 17.48
CA HIS A 54 3.18 13.63 18.08
C HIS A 54 2.37 12.33 18.13
N GLU A 55 1.11 12.39 18.56
CA GLU A 55 0.20 11.24 18.60
C GLU A 55 -0.07 10.68 17.19
N ALA A 56 -0.24 11.55 16.19
CA ALA A 56 -0.38 11.11 14.80
C ALA A 56 0.86 10.38 14.28
N ALA A 57 2.07 10.85 14.63
CA ALA A 57 3.32 10.18 14.28
C ALA A 57 3.43 8.80 14.96
N ALA A 58 3.04 8.70 16.23
CA ALA A 58 3.02 7.43 16.95
C ALA A 58 2.04 6.43 16.30
N ALA A 59 0.84 6.87 15.91
CA ALA A 59 -0.12 6.02 15.20
C ALA A 59 0.41 5.50 13.86
N PHE A 60 1.15 6.33 13.11
CA PHE A 60 1.83 5.88 11.89
C PHE A 60 2.91 4.85 12.17
N ALA A 61 3.78 5.09 13.15
CA ALA A 61 4.83 4.14 13.52
C ALA A 61 4.24 2.77 13.95
N ALA A 62 3.09 2.78 14.64
CA ALA A 62 2.37 1.57 15.00
C ALA A 62 1.79 0.84 13.77
N ALA A 63 1.26 1.57 12.80
CA ALA A 63 0.80 1.00 11.54
C ALA A 63 1.97 0.44 10.72
N GLU A 64 3.12 1.10 10.67
CA GLU A 64 4.34 0.61 9.99
C GLU A 64 4.84 -0.68 10.61
N ALA A 65 4.93 -0.75 11.94
CA ALA A 65 5.32 -1.98 12.65
C ALA A 65 4.32 -3.13 12.41
N GLY A 66 3.03 -2.82 12.28
CA GLY A 66 2.01 -3.79 11.92
C GLY A 66 2.13 -4.28 10.47
N ILE A 67 2.52 -3.41 9.54
CA ILE A 67 2.88 -3.81 8.16
C ILE A 67 4.07 -4.77 8.17
N GLU A 68 5.16 -4.43 8.88
CA GLU A 68 6.34 -5.31 8.95
C GLU A 68 5.99 -6.68 9.52
N SER A 69 5.23 -6.70 10.61
CA SER A 69 4.76 -7.94 11.24
C SER A 69 3.87 -8.76 10.30
N GLY A 70 2.96 -8.11 9.57
CA GLY A 70 2.10 -8.77 8.60
C GLY A 70 2.84 -9.29 7.37
N LEU A 71 3.91 -8.62 6.92
CA LEU A 71 4.74 -9.12 5.82
C LEU A 71 5.58 -10.34 6.20
N LEU A 72 5.92 -10.47 7.49
CA LEU A 72 6.55 -11.68 8.04
C LEU A 72 5.52 -12.79 8.26
N ASN A 73 4.32 -12.42 8.71
CA ASN A 73 3.22 -13.34 8.97
C ASN A 73 2.41 -13.59 7.68
N LYS A 74 2.82 -14.59 6.90
CA LYS A 74 2.16 -15.00 5.65
C LYS A 74 0.80 -15.71 5.85
N THR A 75 0.28 -15.73 7.08
CA THR A 75 -1.00 -16.37 7.41
C THR A 75 -2.12 -15.36 7.30
N SER A 76 -3.05 -15.61 6.36
CA SER A 76 -4.26 -14.79 6.21
C SER A 76 -5.05 -14.73 7.51
N GLY A 77 -5.48 -13.53 7.89
CA GLY A 77 -6.20 -13.30 9.15
C GLY A 77 -5.96 -11.90 9.71
N THR A 78 -6.61 -11.62 10.84
CA THR A 78 -6.48 -10.35 11.56
C THR A 78 -5.79 -10.57 12.89
N TRP A 79 -4.81 -9.73 13.18
CA TRP A 79 -3.86 -9.90 14.26
C TRP A 79 -3.70 -8.61 15.05
N GLN A 80 -3.45 -8.73 16.35
CA GLN A 80 -3.02 -7.62 17.19
C GLN A 80 -1.49 -7.61 17.26
N LEU A 81 -0.89 -6.45 17.04
CA LEU A 81 0.55 -6.27 17.26
C LEU A 81 0.85 -6.43 18.75
N THR A 82 1.76 -7.35 19.08
CA THR A 82 2.20 -7.59 20.45
C THR A 82 3.73 -7.56 20.50
N PRO A 83 4.35 -6.73 21.35
CA PRO A 83 3.74 -5.76 22.27
C PRO A 83 3.16 -4.54 21.55
N THR A 84 2.10 -3.94 22.12
CA THR A 84 1.59 -2.64 21.66
C THR A 84 2.62 -1.54 21.96
N PRO A 85 3.01 -0.70 20.99
CA PRO A 85 3.95 0.39 21.24
C PRO A 85 3.45 1.38 22.33
N PRO A 86 4.35 2.02 23.09
CA PRO A 86 3.96 3.03 24.08
C PRO A 86 3.15 4.18 23.46
N GLY A 87 2.09 4.63 24.13
CA GLY A 87 1.21 5.72 23.63
C GLY A 87 0.17 5.29 22.59
N ILE A 88 0.10 3.98 22.29
CA ILE A 88 -0.85 3.37 21.35
C ILE A 88 -1.85 2.53 22.15
N ALA A 89 -3.14 2.69 21.84
CA ALA A 89 -4.21 1.88 22.40
C ALA A 89 -4.22 0.47 21.79
N SER A 90 -4.06 0.38 20.47
CA SER A 90 -3.94 -0.87 19.74
C SER A 90 -3.29 -0.65 18.38
N ALA A 91 -2.65 -1.70 17.86
CA ALA A 91 -2.29 -1.76 16.45
C ALA A 91 -2.78 -3.09 15.89
N ILE A 92 -3.59 -3.02 14.84
CA ILE A 92 -4.26 -4.17 14.24
C ILE A 92 -3.74 -4.30 12.82
N TYR A 93 -3.32 -5.49 12.41
CA TYR A 93 -2.99 -5.75 11.03
C TYR A 93 -3.77 -6.95 10.49
N THR A 94 -4.16 -6.86 9.23
CA THR A 94 -4.88 -7.90 8.50
C THR A 94 -4.05 -8.30 7.30
N VAL A 95 -3.82 -9.60 7.15
CA VAL A 95 -3.13 -10.21 6.01
C VAL A 95 -4.18 -10.91 5.17
N THR A 96 -4.17 -10.64 3.87
CA THR A 96 -5.05 -11.26 2.88
C THR A 96 -4.19 -11.81 1.74
N GLY A 97 -4.35 -13.09 1.43
CA GLY A 97 -3.74 -13.68 0.23
C GLY A 97 -4.41 -13.13 -1.05
N LEU A 98 -3.60 -12.85 -2.06
CA LEU A 98 -4.02 -12.40 -3.38
C LEU A 98 -3.83 -13.55 -4.39
N PRO A 99 -4.66 -13.69 -5.42
CA PRO A 99 -5.88 -12.94 -5.63
C PRO A 99 -7.03 -13.41 -4.73
N ASP A 100 -7.92 -12.49 -4.39
CA ASP A 100 -9.15 -12.74 -3.63
C ASP A 100 -10.38 -12.93 -4.54
N LEU A 101 -10.19 -12.91 -5.86
CA LEU A 101 -11.20 -12.97 -6.91
C LEU A 101 -10.87 -14.02 -7.95
N SER A 102 -11.90 -14.57 -8.61
CA SER A 102 -11.82 -15.59 -9.68
C SER A 102 -11.07 -15.16 -10.94
N SER A 103 -10.60 -13.92 -11.00
CA SER A 103 -9.66 -13.42 -12.00
C SER A 103 -8.70 -12.43 -11.37
N TYR A 104 -7.49 -12.35 -11.93
CA TYR A 104 -6.42 -11.51 -11.41
C TYR A 104 -5.57 -10.91 -12.53
N ASP A 105 -5.39 -9.59 -12.46
CA ASP A 105 -4.61 -8.81 -13.40
C ASP A 105 -3.13 -8.71 -12.98
N LEU A 106 -2.25 -9.23 -13.83
CA LEU A 106 -0.78 -9.15 -13.70
C LEU A 106 -0.22 -7.81 -14.18
N GLY A 107 -1.05 -7.01 -14.87
CA GLY A 107 -0.71 -5.72 -15.45
C GLY A 107 0.10 -5.82 -16.73
N SER A 108 0.68 -4.69 -17.13
CA SER A 108 1.50 -4.59 -18.34
C SER A 108 2.86 -5.30 -18.19
N VAL A 109 3.31 -5.95 -19.26
CA VAL A 109 4.64 -6.58 -19.35
C VAL A 109 5.34 -6.06 -20.59
N ARG A 110 6.55 -5.52 -20.41
CA ARG A 110 7.36 -5.06 -21.54
C ARG A 110 7.96 -6.24 -22.28
N ARG A 111 8.21 -6.05 -23.56
CA ARG A 111 8.96 -6.97 -24.40
C ARG A 111 10.29 -7.33 -23.73
N GLY A 112 10.54 -8.62 -23.57
CA GLY A 112 11.76 -9.15 -22.97
C GLY A 112 11.72 -9.31 -21.45
N ASP A 113 10.80 -8.64 -20.77
CA ASP A 113 10.47 -8.91 -19.36
C ASP A 113 9.49 -10.10 -19.28
N ALA A 114 9.31 -10.65 -18.09
CA ALA A 114 8.39 -11.76 -17.89
C ALA A 114 7.66 -11.62 -16.55
N LYS A 115 6.45 -12.17 -16.49
CA LYS A 115 5.67 -12.33 -15.26
C LYS A 115 5.54 -13.79 -14.90
N THR A 116 5.62 -14.09 -13.62
CA THR A 116 5.46 -15.43 -13.08
C THR A 116 4.13 -15.55 -12.37
N VAL A 117 3.44 -16.63 -12.67
CA VAL A 117 2.23 -17.07 -12.01
C VAL A 117 2.57 -18.35 -11.27
N TRP A 118 2.51 -18.31 -9.94
CA TRP A 118 2.83 -19.46 -9.10
C TRP A 118 1.65 -20.40 -9.01
N LEU A 119 1.91 -21.69 -9.23
CA LEU A 119 0.90 -22.74 -9.26
C LEU A 119 1.07 -23.69 -8.07
N ILE A 120 1.74 -23.22 -7.02
CA ILE A 120 1.99 -23.91 -5.75
C ILE A 120 1.78 -22.96 -4.58
N ASN A 121 1.38 -23.50 -3.42
CA ASN A 121 1.12 -22.70 -2.21
C ASN A 121 2.40 -22.29 -1.46
N ASP A 122 3.49 -23.02 -1.64
CA ASP A 122 4.79 -22.75 -1.01
C ASP A 122 5.92 -22.82 -2.03
N VAL A 123 6.30 -21.64 -2.53
CA VAL A 123 7.39 -21.44 -3.48
C VAL A 123 8.77 -21.84 -2.94
N ALA A 124 8.95 -21.91 -1.62
CA ALA A 124 10.22 -22.31 -1.01
C ALA A 124 10.42 -23.83 -1.01
N SER A 125 9.34 -24.60 -1.13
CA SER A 125 9.34 -26.06 -1.01
C SER A 125 8.55 -26.72 -2.15
N PRO A 126 8.90 -26.49 -3.43
CA PRO A 126 8.07 -26.88 -4.58
C PRO A 126 7.73 -28.39 -4.60
N PHE A 127 8.68 -29.26 -4.25
CA PHE A 127 8.47 -30.73 -4.26
C PHE A 127 7.47 -31.26 -3.24
N THR A 128 7.25 -30.53 -2.15
CA THR A 128 6.33 -30.93 -1.07
C THR A 128 5.12 -30.02 -1.00
N SER A 129 5.05 -29.01 -1.88
CA SER A 129 3.97 -28.06 -1.91
C SER A 129 2.68 -28.70 -2.44
N THR A 130 1.55 -28.15 -2.03
CA THR A 130 0.29 -28.43 -2.72
C THR A 130 0.31 -27.71 -4.07
N HIS A 131 0.17 -28.48 -5.13
CA HIS A 131 0.11 -27.99 -6.50
C HIS A 131 -1.32 -27.62 -6.85
N TYR A 132 -1.46 -26.61 -7.69
CA TYR A 132 -2.72 -26.22 -8.27
C TYR A 132 -3.20 -27.35 -9.20
N VAL A 133 -4.48 -27.69 -9.07
CA VAL A 133 -5.18 -28.68 -9.89
C VAL A 133 -6.31 -27.96 -10.60
N GLY A 134 -6.25 -27.95 -11.92
CA GLY A 134 -7.20 -27.25 -12.77
C GLY A 134 -6.53 -26.49 -13.88
N ASP A 135 -7.36 -26.01 -14.79
CA ASP A 135 -6.89 -25.32 -15.98
C ASP A 135 -6.61 -23.86 -15.66
N VAL A 136 -5.66 -23.27 -16.37
CA VAL A 136 -5.28 -21.87 -16.20
C VAL A 136 -5.49 -21.18 -17.52
N THR A 137 -6.38 -20.19 -17.52
CA THR A 137 -6.63 -19.36 -18.69
C THR A 137 -5.86 -18.06 -18.54
N VAL A 138 -5.09 -17.73 -19.58
CA VAL A 138 -4.33 -16.50 -19.69
C VAL A 138 -4.92 -15.69 -20.82
N GLU A 139 -5.28 -14.45 -20.53
CA GLU A 139 -5.77 -13.47 -21.49
C GLU A 139 -4.77 -12.32 -21.58
N TRP A 140 -4.54 -11.76 -22.76
CA TRP A 140 -3.62 -10.64 -22.93
C TRP A 140 -4.08 -9.63 -23.97
N ASP A 141 -3.60 -8.40 -23.80
CA ASP A 141 -3.80 -7.28 -24.72
C ASP A 141 -2.43 -6.68 -25.09
N PRO A 142 -2.19 -6.29 -26.35
CA PRO A 142 -3.07 -6.49 -27.51
C PRO A 142 -3.12 -7.95 -27.98
N ASP A 143 -4.19 -8.32 -28.69
CA ASP A 143 -4.38 -9.65 -29.28
C ASP A 143 -3.37 -10.00 -30.41
N THR A 144 -2.65 -8.98 -30.85
CA THR A 144 -1.54 -9.06 -31.81
C THR A 144 -0.21 -9.41 -31.15
N ALA A 145 -0.13 -9.35 -29.81
CA ALA A 145 1.10 -9.62 -29.10
C ALA A 145 1.40 -11.12 -29.06
N GLU A 146 2.62 -11.46 -29.48
CA GLU A 146 3.18 -12.81 -29.37
C GLU A 146 3.75 -13.06 -27.98
N MET A 147 3.52 -14.27 -27.45
CA MET A 147 3.96 -14.67 -26.12
C MET A 147 4.76 -15.97 -26.13
N GLU A 148 5.82 -16.02 -25.32
CA GLU A 148 6.42 -17.27 -24.87
C GLU A 148 5.86 -17.61 -23.49
N ALA A 149 5.20 -18.75 -23.39
CA ALA A 149 4.78 -19.35 -22.13
C ALA A 149 5.78 -20.44 -21.72
N ILE A 150 6.33 -20.33 -20.52
CA ILE A 150 7.30 -21.26 -19.96
C ILE A 150 6.67 -21.92 -18.74
N THR A 151 6.40 -23.21 -18.83
CA THR A 151 5.77 -23.99 -17.75
C THR A 151 6.84 -24.75 -16.98
N TYR A 152 6.93 -24.49 -15.68
CA TYR A 152 7.74 -25.23 -14.73
C TYR A 152 6.88 -26.30 -14.07
N TYR A 153 7.35 -27.54 -14.06
CA TYR A 153 6.59 -28.66 -13.48
C TYR A 153 7.54 -29.72 -12.89
N ILE A 154 7.00 -30.61 -12.07
CA ILE A 154 7.76 -31.73 -11.52
C ILE A 154 7.50 -32.97 -12.36
N SER A 155 8.56 -33.75 -12.61
CA SER A 155 8.44 -35.10 -13.14
C SER A 155 9.37 -36.02 -12.35
N GLY A 156 8.78 -36.93 -11.58
CA GLY A 156 9.53 -37.75 -10.64
C GLY A 156 10.15 -36.89 -9.53
N SER A 157 11.48 -36.74 -9.55
CA SER A 157 12.24 -35.93 -8.59
C SER A 157 12.95 -34.74 -9.24
N GLU A 158 12.64 -34.43 -10.50
CA GLU A 158 13.28 -33.35 -11.24
C GLU A 158 12.28 -32.26 -11.57
N VAL A 159 12.76 -31.01 -11.57
CA VAL A 159 12.02 -29.88 -12.13
C VAL A 159 12.28 -29.85 -13.62
N MET A 160 11.21 -29.92 -14.39
CA MET A 160 11.20 -29.88 -15.83
C MET A 160 10.66 -28.55 -16.33
N VAL A 161 11.02 -28.20 -17.56
CA VAL A 161 10.60 -26.96 -18.22
C VAL A 161 10.02 -27.30 -19.59
N SER A 162 8.81 -26.82 -19.86
CA SER A 162 8.20 -26.82 -21.19
C SER A 162 8.07 -25.39 -21.69
N ARG A 163 8.20 -25.19 -23.01
CA ARG A 163 8.13 -23.88 -23.65
C ARG A 163 7.18 -23.95 -24.82
N THR A 164 6.25 -23.00 -24.87
CA THR A 164 5.29 -22.86 -25.96
C THR A 164 5.31 -21.42 -26.44
N VAL A 165 5.45 -21.24 -27.75
CA VAL A 165 5.28 -19.93 -28.40
C VAL A 165 3.84 -19.83 -28.88
N ILE A 166 3.25 -18.66 -28.68
CA ILE A 166 1.87 -18.33 -29.00
C ILE A 166 1.93 -17.13 -29.95
N ASP A 167 1.61 -17.40 -31.22
CA ASP A 167 1.89 -16.50 -32.34
C ASP A 167 0.88 -15.34 -32.48
N SER A 168 -0.33 -15.44 -31.90
CA SER A 168 -1.32 -14.35 -31.78
C SER A 168 -2.61 -14.88 -31.13
N GLY A 169 -3.43 -14.00 -30.57
CA GLY A 169 -4.70 -14.32 -29.91
C GLY A 169 -4.94 -13.40 -28.70
N ASP A 170 -6.13 -13.45 -28.14
CA ASP A 170 -6.50 -12.74 -26.91
C ASP A 170 -6.52 -13.66 -25.68
N GLN A 171 -6.42 -14.98 -25.87
CA GLN A 171 -6.54 -15.97 -24.81
C GLN A 171 -5.86 -17.31 -25.14
N ILE A 172 -5.35 -18.00 -24.12
CA ILE A 172 -4.95 -19.41 -24.15
C ILE A 172 -5.31 -20.10 -22.84
N THR A 173 -5.76 -21.36 -22.90
CA THR A 173 -5.96 -22.21 -21.73
C THR A 173 -4.89 -23.28 -21.69
N PHE A 174 -4.17 -23.35 -20.58
CA PHE A 174 -3.31 -24.47 -20.24
C PHE A 174 -4.17 -25.50 -19.52
N ASN A 175 -4.23 -26.74 -20.01
CA ASN A 175 -5.00 -27.81 -19.37
C ASN A 175 -4.11 -28.63 -18.43
N SER A 176 -4.57 -28.79 -17.19
CA SER A 176 -3.90 -29.59 -16.16
C SER A 176 -3.75 -31.07 -16.53
N GLY A 177 -4.63 -31.60 -17.37
CA GLY A 177 -4.64 -32.98 -17.84
C GLY A 177 -3.77 -33.27 -19.06
N ASP A 178 -3.08 -32.27 -19.63
CA ASP A 178 -2.17 -32.50 -20.75
C ASP A 178 -0.80 -33.02 -20.26
N SER A 179 -0.38 -34.17 -20.78
CA SER A 179 0.97 -34.72 -20.57
C SER A 179 2.02 -33.77 -21.21
N PRO A 180 3.17 -33.48 -20.57
CA PRO A 180 3.83 -34.21 -19.49
C PRO A 180 3.51 -33.74 -18.05
N ILE A 181 2.42 -33.01 -17.83
CA ILE A 181 2.33 -32.05 -16.72
C ILE A 181 1.34 -32.46 -15.60
N ASP A 182 0.79 -33.69 -15.62
CA ASP A 182 -0.26 -34.21 -14.72
C ASP A 182 -0.22 -33.62 -13.28
N ASP A 183 -0.99 -32.56 -13.03
CA ASP A 183 -1.19 -31.89 -11.74
C ASP A 183 0.09 -31.54 -10.93
N GLN A 184 1.25 -31.42 -11.59
CA GLN A 184 2.54 -31.12 -10.95
C GLN A 184 3.10 -29.76 -11.37
N TRP A 185 2.23 -28.76 -11.50
CA TRP A 185 2.58 -27.42 -11.97
C TRP A 185 3.23 -26.60 -10.87
N ILE A 186 4.44 -26.09 -11.10
CA ILE A 186 5.13 -25.19 -10.17
C ILE A 186 4.76 -23.74 -10.49
N ALA A 187 4.92 -23.33 -11.74
CA ALA A 187 4.71 -21.96 -12.16
C ALA A 187 4.57 -21.86 -13.67
N LEU A 188 3.87 -20.82 -14.10
CA LEU A 188 3.76 -20.39 -15.48
C LEU A 188 4.43 -19.03 -15.62
N ARG A 189 5.41 -18.93 -16.52
CA ARG A 189 6.09 -17.67 -16.81
C ARG A 189 5.69 -17.18 -18.19
N LEU A 190 5.22 -15.95 -18.25
CA LEU A 190 4.63 -15.31 -19.41
C LEU A 190 5.55 -14.19 -19.89
N LYS A 191 6.01 -14.28 -21.13
CA LYS A 191 7.01 -13.38 -21.71
C LYS A 191 6.59 -12.87 -23.08
N PRO A 192 6.31 -11.57 -23.25
CA PRO A 192 6.08 -10.99 -24.57
C PRO A 192 7.34 -11.04 -25.44
N ILE A 193 7.19 -11.45 -26.69
CA ILE A 193 8.33 -11.69 -27.61
C ILE A 193 8.57 -10.49 -28.53
N MET A 194 7.52 -10.01 -29.20
CA MET A 194 7.65 -9.03 -30.29
C MET A 194 7.29 -7.61 -29.87
N GLU A 195 6.29 -7.47 -29.01
CA GLU A 195 5.80 -6.18 -28.51
C GLU A 195 5.45 -6.24 -27.03
N ASP A 196 5.12 -5.09 -26.45
CA ASP A 196 4.70 -4.98 -25.06
C ASP A 196 3.26 -5.48 -24.93
N MET A 197 2.98 -6.24 -23.87
CA MET A 197 1.62 -6.52 -23.45
C MET A 197 1.16 -5.40 -22.51
N THR A 198 0.08 -4.71 -22.87
CA THR A 198 -0.54 -3.66 -22.05
C THR A 198 -1.24 -4.25 -20.84
N ASN A 199 -1.75 -5.48 -20.96
CA ASN A 199 -2.41 -6.18 -19.89
C ASN A 199 -2.26 -7.70 -20.01
N ILE A 200 -2.15 -8.39 -18.87
CA ILE A 200 -2.25 -9.86 -18.79
C ILE A 200 -3.18 -10.21 -17.63
N THR A 201 -4.20 -11.01 -17.90
CA THR A 201 -5.15 -11.47 -16.89
C THR A 201 -5.09 -12.98 -16.78
N ILE A 202 -5.15 -13.50 -15.55
CA ILE A 202 -5.37 -14.91 -15.26
C ILE A 202 -6.83 -15.10 -14.85
N SER A 203 -7.54 -16.01 -15.51
CA SER A 203 -8.97 -16.26 -15.33
C SER A 203 -9.30 -17.76 -15.22
N ASP A 204 -10.57 -18.05 -14.91
CA ASP A 204 -11.21 -19.37 -15.02
C ASP A 204 -10.54 -20.53 -14.27
N TYR A 205 -9.96 -20.27 -13.11
CA TYR A 205 -9.40 -21.31 -12.25
C TYR A 205 -10.51 -22.01 -11.41
N ASN A 206 -10.43 -23.34 -11.28
CA ASN A 206 -11.44 -24.21 -10.61
C ASN A 206 -11.58 -24.08 -9.07
N GLY A 207 -11.41 -22.88 -8.49
CA GLY A 207 -11.98 -22.54 -7.18
C GLY A 207 -11.01 -22.34 -6.00
N SER A 208 -9.70 -22.49 -6.15
CA SER A 208 -8.71 -21.97 -5.18
C SER A 208 -7.34 -21.82 -5.85
N PHE A 209 -7.16 -20.70 -6.56
CA PHE A 209 -5.85 -20.36 -7.11
C PHE A 209 -4.84 -20.17 -5.97
N PRO A 210 -3.59 -20.64 -6.11
CA PRO A 210 -2.57 -20.39 -5.11
C PRO A 210 -2.37 -18.89 -4.91
N VAL A 211 -2.00 -18.54 -3.69
CA VAL A 211 -1.72 -17.16 -3.34
C VAL A 211 -0.50 -16.69 -4.15
N GLN A 212 -0.70 -15.66 -4.97
CA GLN A 212 0.32 -14.95 -5.76
C GLN A 212 1.01 -13.84 -4.97
N GLY A 213 0.47 -13.45 -3.82
CA GLY A 213 1.01 -12.38 -3.00
C GLY A 213 0.17 -12.07 -1.78
N TYR A 214 0.56 -11.07 -1.01
CA TYR A 214 -0.15 -10.67 0.19
C TYR A 214 -0.47 -9.19 0.17
N ARG A 215 -1.71 -8.87 0.55
CA ARG A 215 -2.12 -7.54 0.96
C ARG A 215 -2.07 -7.48 2.47
N VAL A 216 -1.30 -6.54 3.01
CA VAL A 216 -1.23 -6.27 4.44
C VAL A 216 -1.81 -4.89 4.70
N GLU A 217 -2.87 -4.84 5.50
CA GLU A 217 -3.47 -3.60 5.97
C GLU A 217 -3.18 -3.46 7.46
N SER A 218 -2.66 -2.31 7.90
CA SER A 218 -2.42 -2.06 9.31
C SER A 218 -3.00 -0.72 9.76
N ASN A 219 -3.63 -0.73 10.93
CA ASN A 219 -4.22 0.43 11.59
C ASN A 219 -3.57 0.62 12.96
N GLY A 220 -3.01 1.81 13.22
CA GLY A 220 -2.51 2.22 14.53
C GLY A 220 -3.48 3.19 15.20
N TYR A 221 -3.88 2.88 16.42
CA TYR A 221 -4.85 3.66 17.21
C TYR A 221 -4.19 4.24 18.45
N THR A 222 -4.25 5.56 18.65
CA THR A 222 -3.81 6.19 19.91
C THR A 222 -4.89 6.10 20.98
N SER A 223 -4.51 6.28 22.24
CA SER A 223 -5.48 6.39 23.35
C SER A 223 -6.39 7.61 23.27
N SER A 224 -5.98 8.65 22.55
CA SER A 224 -6.76 9.85 22.29
C SER A 224 -7.77 9.72 21.14
N GLY A 225 -7.77 8.58 20.43
CA GLY A 225 -8.69 8.29 19.34
C GLY A 225 -8.19 8.66 17.93
N ILE A 226 -6.91 9.02 17.79
CA ILE A 226 -6.29 9.20 16.46
C ILE A 226 -6.04 7.83 15.85
N ASN A 227 -6.44 7.65 14.59
CA ASN A 227 -6.19 6.44 13.81
C ASN A 227 -5.37 6.76 12.55
N ARG A 228 -4.37 5.93 12.25
CA ARG A 228 -3.62 5.96 10.98
C ARG A 228 -3.60 4.58 10.35
N ARG A 229 -3.88 4.54 9.04
CA ARG A 229 -3.93 3.31 8.24
C ARG A 229 -2.88 3.30 7.15
N ILE A 230 -2.21 2.17 6.99
CA ILE A 230 -1.29 1.87 5.89
C ILE A 230 -1.72 0.57 5.22
N VAL A 231 -1.57 0.48 3.91
CA VAL A 231 -1.82 -0.74 3.14
C VAL A 231 -0.63 -0.99 2.21
N VAL A 232 -0.13 -2.21 2.22
CA VAL A 232 0.96 -2.67 1.35
C VAL A 232 0.50 -3.90 0.59
N HIS A 233 0.86 -3.97 -0.69
CA HIS A 233 0.71 -5.16 -1.52
C HIS A 233 2.11 -5.69 -1.84
N LYS A 234 2.31 -6.98 -1.63
CA LYS A 234 3.57 -7.68 -1.94
C LYS A 234 3.26 -8.92 -2.75
N TRP A 235 3.55 -8.87 -4.05
CA TRP A 235 3.52 -10.04 -4.92
C TRP A 235 4.71 -10.96 -4.62
N HIS A 236 4.57 -12.25 -4.95
CA HIS A 236 5.70 -13.16 -5.01
C HIS A 236 6.69 -12.70 -6.08
N ASP A 237 7.96 -13.01 -5.86
CA ASP A 237 9.01 -12.62 -6.78
C ASP A 237 8.87 -13.42 -8.10
N ASP A 238 9.15 -12.75 -9.21
CA ASP A 238 9.24 -13.41 -10.51
C ASP A 238 10.45 -14.35 -10.55
N VAL A 239 10.32 -15.48 -11.26
CA VAL A 239 11.45 -16.39 -11.48
C VAL A 239 12.56 -15.63 -12.22
N PRO A 240 13.80 -15.62 -11.71
CA PRO A 240 14.91 -14.95 -12.38
C PRO A 240 15.12 -15.43 -13.81
N GLY A 241 15.43 -14.52 -14.73
CA GLY A 241 15.65 -14.84 -16.16
C GLY A 241 16.77 -15.86 -16.42
N ILE A 242 17.71 -16.03 -15.48
CA ILE A 242 18.77 -17.03 -15.62
C ILE A 242 18.25 -18.46 -15.69
N PHE A 243 17.11 -18.75 -15.05
CA PHE A 243 16.51 -20.09 -15.05
C PHE A 243 15.89 -20.46 -16.41
N ASP A 244 15.71 -19.48 -17.29
CA ASP A 244 15.25 -19.74 -18.65
C ASP A 244 16.32 -20.50 -19.48
N PHE A 245 17.61 -20.34 -19.15
CA PHE A 245 18.70 -20.89 -19.95
C PHE A 245 19.26 -22.22 -19.42
N THR A 246 18.82 -22.65 -18.23
CA THR A 246 19.27 -23.90 -17.64
C THR A 246 18.40 -25.06 -18.07
N ILE A 247 18.99 -25.97 -18.86
CA ILE A 247 18.60 -27.38 -18.86
C ILE A 247 18.92 -27.91 -17.46
N MET A 248 17.97 -27.87 -16.52
CA MET A 248 18.03 -28.79 -15.38
C MET A 248 17.41 -30.09 -15.84
N GLY A 249 18.25 -31.02 -16.26
CA GLY A 249 17.84 -32.37 -16.60
C GLY A 249 19.05 -33.26 -16.63
N ASN A 250 19.20 -34.10 -15.60
CA ASN A 250 19.91 -35.35 -15.83
C ASN A 250 18.94 -36.27 -16.57
N SER A 251 18.98 -36.10 -17.89
CA SER A 251 18.49 -37.01 -18.92
C SER A 251 17.02 -36.91 -19.38
N ARG A 252 16.94 -36.49 -20.65
CA ARG A 252 16.05 -36.98 -21.73
C ARG A 252 14.98 -35.99 -22.18
N LEU A 253 15.33 -35.30 -23.28
CA LEU A 253 14.41 -34.59 -24.15
C LEU A 253 13.45 -35.59 -24.81
N ILE A 254 12.15 -35.43 -24.59
CA ILE A 254 11.11 -36.00 -25.45
C ILE A 254 10.51 -34.82 -26.21
N LYS A 255 10.73 -34.81 -27.54
CA LYS A 255 10.00 -33.95 -28.46
C LYS A 255 8.75 -34.72 -28.87
N SER A 256 7.57 -34.26 -28.48
CA SER A 256 6.31 -34.61 -29.15
C SER A 256 6.16 -33.74 -30.39
#